data_AF-A0A7X8WQX0-F1
#
_entry.id   AF-A0A7X8WQX0-F1
#
_cell.length_a   1.000
_cell.length_b   1.000
_cell.length_c   1.000
_cell.angle_alpha   90.00
_cell.angle_beta   90.00
_cell.angle_gamma   90.00
#
_symmetry.space_group_name_H-M   'P 1'
#
loop_
_entity.id
_entity.type
_entity.pdbx_description
1 polymer ?
#
loop_
_entity_poly.entity_id
_entity_poly.type
_entity_poly.pdbx_seq_one_letter_code
_entity_poly.pdbx_strand_id
1 'polypeptide(L)' 'LKYGDLFEEKMMDLSVNIPLEEALDLGWEILGECFEPNETGLRSDLIRSRWPKPLDE' A
#
# COMPACT_ATOMS: atom_id res chain seq x y z
N LEU A 1 0.59 3.80 -15.47
CA LEU A 1 1.50 4.03 -14.31
C LEU A 1 1.15 2.92 -13.34
N LYS A 2 2.05 1.96 -13.05
CA LYS A 2 1.69 0.69 -12.36
C LYS A 2 0.85 0.89 -11.09
N TYR A 3 1.16 1.91 -10.29
CA TYR A 3 0.39 2.26 -9.10
C TYR A 3 -1.06 2.70 -9.39
N GLY A 4 -1.27 3.54 -10.41
CA GLY A 4 -2.60 4.06 -10.74
C GLY A 4 -3.54 2.97 -11.24
N ASP A 5 -3.02 2.07 -12.07
CA ASP A 5 -3.78 0.94 -12.61
C ASP A 5 -4.19 -0.03 -11.47
N LEU A 6 -3.26 -0.32 -10.54
CA LEU A 6 -3.53 -1.14 -9.35
C LEU A 6 -4.51 -0.48 -8.37
N PHE A 7 -4.40 0.83 -8.16
CA PHE A 7 -5.26 1.56 -7.24
C PHE A 7 -6.70 1.60 -7.74
N GLU A 8 -6.90 1.84 -9.05
CA GLU A 8 -8.24 1.81 -9.63
C GLU A 8 -8.88 0.42 -9.52
N GLU A 9 -8.15 -0.64 -9.87
CA GLU A 9 -8.65 -2.01 -9.84
C GLU A 9 -8.92 -2.53 -8.42
N LYS A 10 -8.04 -2.20 -7.45
CA LYS A 10 -8.06 -2.80 -6.10
C LYS A 10 -8.79 -1.96 -5.06
N MET A 11 -8.87 -0.63 -5.23
CA MET A 11 -9.44 0.27 -4.22
C MET A 11 -10.62 1.12 -4.73
N MET A 12 -10.72 1.39 -6.03
CA MET A 12 -11.80 2.23 -6.57
C MET A 12 -12.92 1.46 -7.29
N ASP A 13 -12.75 0.15 -7.51
CA ASP A 13 -13.79 -0.67 -8.13
C ASP A 13 -14.99 -0.83 -7.17
N LEU A 14 -16.20 -0.51 -7.65
CA LEU A 14 -17.44 -0.55 -6.87
C LEU A 14 -17.82 -1.97 -6.40
N SER A 15 -17.20 -3.00 -6.97
CA SER A 15 -17.39 -4.41 -6.61
C SER A 15 -16.52 -4.82 -5.41
N VAL A 16 -15.56 -3.98 -5.02
CA VAL A 16 -14.71 -4.19 -3.85
C VAL A 16 -15.54 -3.94 -2.60
N ASN A 17 -15.95 -5.05 -1.96
CA ASN A 17 -16.71 -5.05 -0.71
C ASN A 17 -15.86 -5.63 0.42
N ILE A 18 -14.78 -4.92 0.75
CA ILE A 18 -13.87 -5.28 1.84
C ILE A 18 -13.97 -4.27 3.00
N PRO A 19 -13.71 -4.70 4.25
CA PRO A 19 -13.58 -3.80 5.39
C PRO A 19 -12.50 -2.73 5.19
N LEU A 20 -12.60 -1.63 5.94
CA LEU A 20 -11.64 -0.53 5.88
C LEU A 20 -10.22 -1.00 6.23
N GLU A 21 -10.09 -1.90 7.19
CA GLU A 21 -8.83 -2.46 7.63
C GLU A 21 -8.13 -3.24 6.50
N GLU A 22 -8.88 -4.06 5.77
CA GLU A 22 -8.36 -4.81 4.62
C GLU A 22 -7.98 -3.87 3.46
N ALA A 23 -8.77 -2.82 3.23
CA ALA A 23 -8.43 -1.80 2.24
C ALA A 23 -7.13 -1.06 2.60
N LEU A 24 -6.92 -0.77 3.90
CA LEU A 24 -5.67 -0.16 4.37
C LEU A 24 -4.47 -1.09 4.19
N ASP A 25 -4.61 -2.38 4.51
CA ASP A 25 -3.55 -3.37 4.32
C ASP A 25 -3.20 -3.54 2.83
N LEU A 26 -4.21 -3.59 1.94
CA LEU A 26 -4.00 -3.57 0.48
C LEU A 26 -3.30 -2.29 0.01
N GLY A 27 -3.63 -1.13 0.60
CA GLY A 27 -2.93 0.12 0.31
C GLY A 27 -1.43 0.01 0.60
N TRP A 28 -1.04 -0.62 1.70
CA TRP A 28 0.37 -0.87 2.03
C TRP A 28 1.04 -1.83 1.04
N GLU A 29 0.35 -2.91 0.64
CA GLU A 29 0.85 -3.84 -0.37
C GLU A 29 1.12 -3.14 -1.71
N ILE A 30 0.16 -2.35 -2.22
CA ILE A 30 0.28 -1.61 -3.48
C ILE A 30 1.42 -0.59 -3.40
N LEU A 31 1.58 0.08 -2.24
CA LEU A 31 2.69 0.99 -2.01
C LEU A 31 4.03 0.27 -2.06
N GLY A 32 4.19 -0.86 -1.34
CA GLY A 32 5.44 -1.64 -1.34
C GLY A 32 5.74 -2.35 -2.67
N GLU A 33 4.73 -2.56 -3.50
CA GLU A 33 4.84 -3.09 -4.87
C GLU A 33 5.37 -2.07 -5.88
N CYS A 34 5.16 -0.78 -5.62
CA CYS A 34 5.41 0.31 -6.57
C CYS A 34 6.49 1.30 -6.11
N PHE A 35 6.76 1.38 -4.82
CA PHE A 35 7.65 2.37 -4.21
C PHE A 35 8.54 1.73 -3.16
N GLU A 36 9.68 2.36 -2.92
CA GLU A 36 10.49 2.12 -1.74
C GLU A 36 9.95 2.93 -0.54
N PRO A 37 10.17 2.46 0.71
CA PRO A 37 9.62 3.12 1.88
C PRO A 37 10.06 4.59 2.01
N ASN A 38 11.28 4.91 1.61
CA ASN A 38 11.85 6.25 1.60
C ASN A 38 11.23 7.19 0.52
N GLU A 39 10.56 6.65 -0.49
CA GLU A 39 9.92 7.42 -1.58
C GLU A 39 8.50 7.88 -1.21
N THR A 40 7.86 7.22 -0.22
CA THR A 40 6.46 7.49 0.15
C THR A 40 6.26 8.76 0.99
N GLY A 41 7.33 9.29 1.60
CA GLY A 41 7.23 10.44 2.52
C GLY A 41 6.44 10.15 3.81
N LEU A 42 6.14 8.88 4.10
CA LEU A 42 5.44 8.46 5.30
C LEU A 42 6.36 8.49 6.52
N ARG A 43 5.76 8.62 7.71
CA ARG A 43 6.53 8.58 8.97
C ARG A 43 7.26 7.25 9.10
N SER A 44 8.55 7.30 9.42
CA SER A 44 9.41 6.12 9.54
C SER A 44 8.89 5.06 10.52
N ASP A 45 8.23 5.49 11.61
CA ASP A 45 7.60 4.55 12.58
C ASP A 45 6.44 3.77 11.95
N LEU A 46 5.69 4.40 11.05
CA LEU A 46 4.55 3.79 10.35
C LEU A 46 5.06 2.77 9.35
N ILE A 47 6.08 3.15 8.57
CA ILE A 47 6.78 2.25 7.65
C ILE A 47 7.32 1.03 8.40
N ARG A 48 8.08 1.23 9.49
CA ARG A 48 8.63 0.11 10.26
C ARG A 48 7.57 -0.85 10.83
N SER A 49 6.34 -0.38 11.05
CA SER A 49 5.27 -1.20 11.62
C SER A 49 4.32 -1.82 10.61
N ARG A 50 4.19 -1.23 9.41
CA ARG A 50 3.17 -1.60 8.42
C ARG A 50 3.71 -1.88 7.02
N TRP A 51 5.00 -1.69 6.76
CA TRP A 51 5.56 -1.98 5.46
C TRP A 51 5.48 -3.48 5.14
N PRO A 52 4.95 -3.88 3.97
CA PRO A 52 4.66 -5.28 3.66
C PRO A 52 5.92 -6.09 3.35
N LYS A 53 7.02 -5.42 3.01
CA LYS A 53 8.32 -6.06 2.71
C LYS A 53 9.26 -5.99 3.91
N PRO A 54 10.12 -6.99 4.12
CA PRO A 54 11.20 -6.87 5.07
C PRO A 54 12.03 -5.65 4.68
N LEU A 55 12.12 -4.70 5.61
CA LEU A 55 13.06 -3.59 5.50
C LEU A 55 14.44 -4.22 5.74
N ASP A 56 15.13 -4.60 4.67
CA ASP A 56 16.54 -5.00 4.79
C ASP A 56 17.31 -3.82 5.40
N GLU A 57 18.02 -4.11 6.50
CA GLU A 57 18.86 -3.16 7.26
C GLU A 57 20.15 -2.79 6.54
#